data_AF-A0A7S1NJP0-F1
#
_entry.id   AF-A0A7S1NJP0-F1
#
_cell.length_a   1.000
_cell.length_b   1.000
_cell.length_c   1.000
_cell.angle_alpha   90.00
_cell.angle_beta   90.00
_cell.angle_gamma   90.00
#
_symmetry.space_group_name_H-M   'P 1'
#
loop_
_entity.id
_entity.type
_entity.pdbx_description
1 polymer ?
#
loop_
_entity_poly.entity_id
_entity_poly.type
_entity_poly.pdbx_seq_one_letter_code
_entity_poly.pdbx_strand_id
1 'polypeptide(L)'
;MRQCLLQLAKKAGKPRMRLKAGEPPYYAKFGLLDGKLIKSGNKVSWSKKKTRRKWYPNIQWVKLYSETLDRQIPFMVTTSVLKKIDYKGGIDAYLLKTPEAQLKASEVAMEWRRRIQNQKNINDTKDEIERQAQLLAAHLLSLHQQNKEVLLTQGTTYGHYINPAVLNNPALRRKLEHFAGKASLVPGPDLTKRVLLVQPAAKLRRRRKAKAKANANAQAALRVVKKGDVSGTQEKESLPEAVAKSTS
;
A
#
# COMPACT_ATOMS: atom_id res chain seq x y z
N MET A 1 26.87 17.84 -40.66
CA MET A 1 25.65 17.09 -40.26
C MET A 1 24.91 17.71 -39.06
N ARG A 2 25.55 17.88 -37.89
CA ARG A 2 24.89 18.36 -36.66
C ARG A 2 24.35 19.81 -36.73
N GLN A 3 25.08 20.71 -37.40
CA GLN A 3 24.62 22.09 -37.64
C GLN A 3 23.47 22.16 -38.66
N CYS A 4 23.45 21.26 -39.66
CA CYS A 4 22.38 21.20 -40.66
C CYS A 4 21.05 20.70 -40.04
N LEU A 5 21.10 19.69 -39.16
CA LEU A 5 19.92 19.21 -38.42
C LEU A 5 19.34 20.27 -37.46
N LEU A 6 20.20 21.04 -36.78
CA LEU A 6 19.76 22.14 -35.92
C LEU A 6 19.13 23.29 -36.72
N GLN A 7 19.64 23.59 -37.92
CA GLN A 7 19.05 24.58 -38.82
C GLN A 7 17.69 24.11 -39.38
N LEU A 8 17.56 22.83 -39.76
CA LEU A 8 16.29 22.22 -40.17
C LEU A 8 15.24 22.24 -39.05
N ALA A 9 15.64 21.92 -37.82
CA ALA A 9 14.75 21.96 -36.65
C ALA A 9 14.28 23.39 -36.29
N LYS A 10 15.13 24.40 -36.47
CA LYS A 10 14.75 25.81 -36.32
C LYS A 10 13.79 26.29 -37.41
N LYS A 11 13.93 25.77 -38.64
CA LYS A 11 13.10 26.11 -39.82
C LYS A 11 11.70 25.44 -39.78
N ALA A 12 11.57 24.28 -39.13
CA ALA A 12 10.33 23.52 -39.06
C ALA A 12 9.23 24.15 -38.16
N GLY A 13 9.57 25.13 -37.32
CA GLY A 13 8.63 25.69 -36.33
C GLY A 13 8.22 24.67 -35.26
N LYS A 14 7.84 25.13 -34.06
CA LYS A 14 7.31 24.20 -33.04
C LYS A 14 6.00 23.59 -33.59
N PRO A 15 5.82 22.26 -33.59
CA PRO A 15 4.59 21.65 -34.06
C PRO A 15 3.43 22.22 -33.24
N ARG A 16 2.44 22.81 -33.92
CA ARG A 16 1.24 23.30 -33.28
C ARG A 16 0.46 22.08 -32.81
N MET A 17 0.50 21.79 -31.50
CA MET A 17 -0.20 20.67 -30.89
C MET A 17 -1.70 20.77 -31.22
N ARG A 18 -2.17 19.95 -32.17
CA ARG A 18 -3.60 19.80 -32.44
C ARG A 18 -4.12 18.78 -31.43
N LEU A 19 -4.97 19.25 -30.51
CA LEU A 19 -5.71 18.34 -29.64
C LEU A 19 -6.60 17.45 -30.51
N LYS A 20 -6.69 16.14 -30.21
CA LYS A 20 -7.65 15.27 -30.88
C LYS A 20 -9.07 15.67 -30.48
N ALA A 21 -10.05 15.38 -31.34
CA ALA A 21 -11.45 15.65 -31.03
C ALA A 21 -11.86 14.90 -29.75
N GLY A 22 -12.50 15.60 -28.80
CA GLY A 22 -12.93 15.03 -27.52
C GLY A 22 -11.87 15.00 -26.42
N GLU A 23 -10.59 15.28 -26.72
CA GLU A 23 -9.56 15.36 -25.68
C GLU A 23 -9.64 16.70 -24.92
N PRO A 24 -9.54 16.68 -23.58
CA PRO A 24 -9.43 17.92 -22.82
C PRO A 24 -8.11 18.62 -23.16
N PRO A 25 -8.07 19.96 -23.10
CA PRO A 25 -6.85 20.70 -23.35
C PRO A 25 -5.77 20.32 -22.33
N TYR A 26 -4.50 20.43 -22.75
CA TYR A 26 -3.34 19.97 -21.98
C TYR A 26 -3.37 20.40 -20.50
N TYR A 27 -3.68 21.66 -20.21
CA TYR A 27 -3.73 22.17 -18.83
C TYR A 27 -4.82 21.51 -17.97
N ALA A 28 -5.92 21.03 -18.56
CA ALA A 28 -7.02 20.43 -17.83
C ALA A 28 -6.69 19.05 -17.26
N LYS A 29 -5.71 18.36 -17.84
CA LYS A 29 -5.23 17.05 -17.38
C LYS A 29 -4.59 17.10 -15.99
N PHE A 30 -3.98 18.24 -15.64
CA PHE A 30 -3.17 18.39 -14.43
C PHE A 30 -3.93 18.96 -13.23
N GLY A 31 -5.14 19.48 -13.43
CA GLY A 31 -5.90 20.19 -12.40
C GLY A 31 -7.29 19.63 -12.17
N LEU A 32 -7.90 20.02 -11.05
CA LEU A 32 -9.29 19.73 -10.72
C LEU A 32 -10.16 20.88 -11.23
N LEU A 33 -10.78 20.68 -12.39
CA LEU A 33 -11.54 21.73 -13.09
C LEU A 33 -13.05 21.49 -13.15
N ASP A 34 -13.55 20.29 -12.83
CA ASP A 34 -14.99 19.99 -12.77
C ASP A 34 -15.72 20.36 -14.08
N GLY A 35 -15.13 19.95 -15.20
CA GLY A 35 -15.65 20.22 -16.55
C GLY A 35 -15.50 21.68 -17.01
N LYS A 36 -14.92 22.57 -16.21
CA LYS A 36 -14.70 23.97 -16.61
C LYS A 36 -13.47 24.10 -17.49
N LEU A 37 -13.72 24.36 -18.76
CA LEU A 37 -12.68 24.64 -19.76
C LEU A 37 -12.70 26.11 -20.18
N ILE A 38 -11.62 26.56 -20.79
CA ILE A 38 -11.54 27.86 -21.47
C ILE A 38 -12.64 27.91 -22.53
N LYS A 39 -13.53 28.89 -22.41
CA LYS A 39 -14.58 29.15 -23.40
C LYS A 39 -14.07 30.17 -24.41
N SER A 40 -14.36 29.95 -25.69
CA SER A 40 -14.11 30.92 -26.76
C SER A 40 -15.43 31.51 -27.24
N GLY A 41 -15.42 32.76 -27.67
CA GLY A 41 -16.60 33.39 -28.25
C GLY A 41 -16.30 34.82 -28.70
N ASN A 42 -17.36 35.61 -28.85
CA ASN A 42 -17.27 36.97 -29.37
C ASN A 42 -17.84 37.96 -28.36
N LYS A 43 -17.17 39.10 -28.19
CA LYS A 43 -17.81 40.31 -27.68
C LYS A 43 -18.55 40.96 -28.85
N VAL A 44 -19.82 41.28 -28.67
CA VAL A 44 -20.67 41.90 -29.69
C VAL A 44 -21.03 43.32 -29.25
N SER A 45 -20.77 44.31 -30.10
CA SER A 45 -21.20 45.70 -29.86
C SER A 45 -22.65 45.93 -30.28
N TRP A 46 -23.21 47.08 -29.90
CA TRP A 46 -24.51 47.55 -30.39
C TRP A 46 -24.58 47.57 -31.93
N SER A 47 -23.50 48.02 -32.57
CA SER A 47 -23.30 47.98 -34.03
C SER A 47 -23.04 46.58 -34.60
N LYS A 48 -23.27 45.51 -33.84
CA LYS A 48 -23.05 44.09 -34.19
C LYS A 48 -21.62 43.75 -34.63
N LYS A 49 -20.63 44.61 -34.36
CA LYS A 49 -19.21 44.29 -34.59
C LYS A 49 -18.77 43.20 -33.60
N LYS A 50 -18.10 42.16 -34.11
CA LYS A 50 -17.71 40.97 -33.33
C LYS A 50 -16.20 40.95 -33.12
N THR A 51 -15.76 40.94 -31.86
CA THR A 51 -14.34 40.79 -31.50
C THR A 51 -14.14 39.46 -30.77
N ARG A 52 -13.15 38.67 -31.19
CA ARG A 52 -12.84 37.36 -30.56
C ARG A 52 -12.35 37.56 -29.13
N ARG A 53 -12.88 36.77 -28.18
CA ARG A 53 -12.48 36.76 -26.77
C ARG A 53 -12.41 35.32 -26.24
N LYS A 54 -11.56 35.12 -25.23
CA LYS A 54 -11.49 33.89 -24.42
C LYS A 54 -11.88 34.21 -22.97
N TRP A 55 -12.63 33.31 -22.34
CA TRP A 55 -12.94 33.35 -20.91
C TRP A 55 -12.22 32.22 -20.20
N TYR A 56 -11.38 32.60 -19.24
CA TYR A 56 -10.59 31.67 -18.44
C TYR A 56 -11.33 31.36 -17.13
N PRO A 57 -11.35 30.10 -16.67
CA PRO A 57 -11.82 29.80 -15.32
C PRO A 57 -10.87 30.38 -14.27
N ASN A 58 -11.41 30.70 -13.10
CA ASN A 58 -10.60 31.15 -11.96
C ASN A 58 -9.91 29.94 -11.30
N ILE A 59 -8.64 29.75 -11.65
CA ILE A 59 -7.79 28.64 -11.21
C ILE A 59 -6.84 29.14 -10.12
N GLN A 60 -6.71 28.37 -9.04
CA GLN A 60 -5.85 28.66 -7.89
C GLN A 60 -4.98 27.45 -7.56
N TRP A 61 -3.74 27.70 -7.14
CA TRP A 61 -2.86 26.66 -6.59
C TRP A 61 -3.07 26.56 -5.09
N VAL A 62 -3.58 25.42 -4.64
CA VAL A 62 -3.97 25.21 -3.23
C VAL A 62 -3.43 23.87 -2.75
N LYS A 63 -2.96 23.82 -1.51
CA LYS A 63 -2.60 22.57 -0.83
C LYS A 63 -3.83 22.07 -0.06
N LEU A 64 -4.27 20.86 -0.35
CA LEU A 64 -5.41 20.22 0.30
C LEU A 64 -4.91 19.04 1.12
N TYR A 65 -5.37 18.94 2.36
CA TYR A 65 -5.03 17.82 3.25
C TYR A 65 -5.89 16.59 2.92
N SER A 66 -5.25 15.44 2.80
CA SER A 66 -5.90 14.13 2.59
C SER A 66 -5.78 13.33 3.89
N GLU A 67 -6.92 12.98 4.48
CA GLU A 67 -7.00 12.20 5.72
C GLU A 67 -6.50 10.76 5.51
N THR A 68 -6.86 10.15 4.37
CA THR A 68 -6.49 8.75 4.07
C THR A 68 -4.97 8.59 3.91
N LEU A 69 -4.30 9.59 3.37
CA LEU A 69 -2.86 9.58 3.09
C LEU A 69 -2.02 10.34 4.13
N ASP A 70 -2.68 10.97 5.10
CA ASP A 70 -2.10 11.83 6.14
C ASP A 70 -1.05 12.83 5.60
N ARG A 71 -1.39 13.53 4.51
CA ARG A 71 -0.50 14.52 3.90
C ARG A 71 -1.22 15.60 3.13
N GLN A 72 -0.55 16.74 2.99
CA GLN A 72 -0.99 17.83 2.12
C GLN A 72 -0.56 17.60 0.67
N ILE A 73 -1.49 17.74 -0.27
CA ILE A 73 -1.27 17.54 -1.70
C ILE A 73 -1.52 18.88 -2.42
N PRO A 74 -0.54 19.39 -3.19
CA PRO A 74 -0.74 20.57 -4.01
C PRO A 74 -1.59 20.24 -5.23
N PHE A 75 -2.61 21.04 -5.48
CA PHE A 75 -3.47 20.93 -6.64
C PHE A 75 -3.65 22.27 -7.33
N MET A 76 -3.83 22.21 -8.65
CA MET A 76 -4.39 23.30 -9.44
C MET A 76 -5.91 23.14 -9.46
N VAL A 77 -6.65 24.03 -8.79
CA VAL A 77 -8.07 23.85 -8.48
C VAL A 77 -8.89 25.05 -8.97
N THR A 78 -10.09 24.80 -9.50
CA THR A 78 -11.04 25.90 -9.77
C THR A 78 -11.83 26.25 -8.51
N THR A 79 -12.20 27.52 -8.32
CA THR A 79 -12.99 27.97 -7.16
C THR A 79 -14.32 27.22 -6.93
N SER A 80 -14.98 26.71 -7.98
CA SER A 80 -16.17 25.84 -7.80
C SER A 80 -15.84 24.47 -7.23
N VAL A 81 -14.65 23.95 -7.53
CA VAL A 81 -14.20 22.69 -6.98
C VAL A 81 -13.92 22.84 -5.51
N LEU A 82 -13.29 23.95 -5.08
CA LEU A 82 -13.11 24.23 -3.65
C LEU A 82 -14.46 24.19 -2.91
N LYS A 83 -15.48 24.89 -3.43
CA LYS A 83 -16.84 24.83 -2.86
C LYS A 83 -17.42 23.41 -2.80
N LYS A 84 -17.18 22.58 -3.83
CA LYS A 84 -17.63 21.18 -3.85
C LYS A 84 -16.84 20.28 -2.90
N ILE A 85 -15.56 20.57 -2.67
CA ILE A 85 -14.72 19.87 -1.71
C ILE A 85 -15.27 20.14 -0.31
N ASP A 86 -15.54 21.40 0.01
CA ASP A 86 -16.12 21.79 1.31
C ASP A 86 -17.49 21.13 1.51
N TYR A 87 -18.37 21.20 0.49
CA TYR A 87 -19.68 20.55 0.53
C TYR A 87 -19.62 19.03 0.74
N LYS A 88 -18.62 18.35 0.17
CA LYS A 88 -18.48 16.89 0.30
C LYS A 88 -17.76 16.46 1.58
N GLY A 89 -17.19 17.39 2.33
CA GLY A 89 -16.41 17.13 3.54
C GLY A 89 -14.97 16.71 3.25
N GLY A 90 -14.29 17.39 2.33
CA GLY A 90 -12.86 17.19 2.07
C GLY A 90 -12.51 16.58 0.71
N ILE A 91 -11.22 16.53 0.40
CA ILE A 91 -10.71 16.13 -0.93
C ILE A 91 -10.91 14.65 -1.20
N ASP A 92 -10.74 13.79 -0.19
CA ASP A 92 -10.88 12.35 -0.33
C ASP A 92 -12.34 11.98 -0.64
N ALA A 93 -13.28 12.58 0.10
CA ALA A 93 -14.71 12.43 -0.15
C ALA A 93 -15.08 12.97 -1.54
N TYR A 94 -14.50 14.10 -1.95
CA TYR A 94 -14.70 14.63 -3.29
C TYR A 94 -14.25 13.65 -4.38
N LEU A 95 -13.03 13.12 -4.30
CA LEU A 95 -12.49 12.23 -5.33
C LEU A 95 -13.24 10.90 -5.42
N LEU A 96 -13.72 10.36 -4.30
CA LEU A 96 -14.45 9.10 -4.27
C LEU A 96 -15.92 9.24 -4.69
N LYS A 97 -16.62 10.29 -4.22
CA LYS A 97 -18.05 10.50 -4.50
C LYS A 97 -18.32 11.12 -5.87
N THR A 98 -17.34 11.79 -6.48
CA THR A 98 -17.54 12.42 -7.81
C THR A 98 -17.61 11.34 -8.90
N PRO A 99 -18.58 11.44 -9.83
CA PRO A 99 -18.69 10.48 -10.92
C PRO A 99 -17.42 10.52 -11.78
N GLU A 100 -17.00 9.34 -12.25
CA GLU A 100 -15.77 9.19 -13.02
C GLU A 100 -15.78 10.04 -14.29
N ALA A 101 -16.94 10.21 -14.94
CA ALA A 101 -17.09 11.04 -16.14
C ALA A 101 -16.61 12.49 -15.95
N GLN A 102 -16.80 13.06 -14.75
CA GLN A 102 -16.37 14.44 -14.45
C GLN A 102 -14.88 14.50 -14.10
N LEU A 103 -14.31 13.41 -13.57
CA LEU A 103 -12.91 13.32 -13.19
C LEU A 103 -12.00 12.87 -14.34
N LYS A 104 -12.52 12.12 -15.32
CA LYS A 104 -11.76 11.57 -16.47
C LYS A 104 -10.99 12.64 -17.27
N ALA A 105 -11.48 13.87 -17.26
CA ALA A 105 -10.77 14.99 -17.88
C ALA A 105 -9.43 15.33 -17.21
N SER A 106 -9.27 14.95 -15.94
CA SER A 106 -8.09 15.18 -15.11
C SER A 106 -7.39 13.86 -14.78
N GLU A 107 -6.23 13.65 -15.40
CA GLU A 107 -5.39 12.48 -15.16
C GLU A 107 -4.91 12.46 -13.70
N VAL A 108 -4.53 13.64 -13.18
CA VAL A 108 -4.10 13.81 -11.78
C VAL A 108 -5.20 13.41 -10.81
N ALA A 109 -6.44 13.84 -11.02
CA ALA A 109 -7.54 13.49 -10.13
C ALA A 109 -7.80 11.97 -10.09
N MET A 110 -7.73 11.30 -11.25
CA MET A 110 -7.87 9.85 -11.35
C MET A 110 -6.73 9.09 -10.68
N GLU A 111 -5.49 9.56 -10.83
CA GLU A 111 -4.33 9.01 -10.14
C GLU A 111 -4.50 9.07 -8.62
N TRP A 112 -4.89 10.23 -8.08
CA TRP A 112 -5.12 10.41 -6.66
C TRP A 112 -6.30 9.60 -6.13
N ARG A 113 -7.40 9.52 -6.88
CA ARG A 113 -8.54 8.65 -6.54
C ARG A 113 -8.09 7.20 -6.42
N ARG A 114 -7.30 6.69 -7.38
CA ARG A 114 -6.78 5.32 -7.35
C ARG A 114 -5.87 5.09 -6.13
N ARG A 115 -4.98 6.04 -5.83
CA ARG A 115 -4.12 5.98 -4.64
C ARG A 115 -4.91 5.91 -3.34
N ILE A 116 -5.93 6.76 -3.20
CA ILE A 116 -6.81 6.79 -2.02
C ILE A 116 -7.57 5.47 -1.91
N GLN A 117 -8.14 4.96 -3.00
CA GLN A 117 -8.86 3.68 -2.97
C GLN A 117 -7.94 2.53 -2.54
N ASN A 118 -6.74 2.46 -3.10
CA ASN A 118 -5.75 1.45 -2.73
C ASN A 118 -5.38 1.57 -1.24
N GLN A 119 -5.18 2.80 -0.74
CA GLN A 119 -4.85 3.01 0.66
C GLN A 119 -6.01 2.62 1.59
N LYS A 120 -7.26 2.93 1.22
CA LYS A 120 -8.44 2.48 1.96
C LYS A 120 -8.52 0.97 2.03
N ASN A 121 -8.39 0.29 0.89
CA ASN A 121 -8.38 -1.17 0.84
C ASN A 121 -7.28 -1.77 1.74
N ILE A 122 -6.09 -1.14 1.79
CA ILE A 122 -4.99 -1.56 2.67
C ILE A 122 -5.35 -1.35 4.15
N ASN A 123 -6.02 -0.26 4.49
CA ASN A 123 -6.43 0.01 5.87
C ASN A 123 -7.55 -0.96 6.28
N ASP A 124 -8.54 -1.19 5.42
CA ASP A 124 -9.64 -2.14 5.66
C ASP A 124 -9.11 -3.57 5.87
N THR A 125 -8.11 -4.01 5.10
CA THR A 125 -7.49 -5.33 5.30
C THR A 125 -6.68 -5.42 6.58
N LYS A 126 -6.01 -4.33 7.00
CA LYS A 126 -5.31 -4.30 8.30
C LYS A 126 -6.30 -4.43 9.45
N ASP A 127 -7.39 -3.67 9.41
CA ASP A 127 -8.43 -3.69 10.45
C ASP A 127 -9.05 -5.09 10.58
N GLU A 128 -9.28 -5.78 9.47
CA GLU A 128 -9.80 -7.15 9.45
C GLU A 128 -8.80 -8.15 10.06
N ILE A 129 -7.51 -8.03 9.72
CA ILE A 129 -6.45 -8.85 10.30
C ILE A 129 -6.38 -8.64 11.82
N GLU A 130 -6.49 -7.39 12.29
CA GLU A 130 -6.48 -7.07 13.72
C GLU A 130 -7.66 -7.69 14.46
N ARG A 131 -8.87 -7.62 13.91
CA ARG A 131 -10.07 -8.26 14.48
C ARG A 131 -9.92 -9.77 14.56
N GLN A 132 -9.43 -10.41 13.49
CA GLN A 132 -9.18 -11.85 13.47
C GLN A 132 -8.15 -12.26 14.53
N ALA A 133 -7.09 -11.48 14.70
CA ALA A 133 -6.08 -11.72 15.73
C ALA A 133 -6.66 -11.60 17.14
N GLN A 134 -7.53 -10.61 17.41
CA GLN A 134 -8.20 -10.43 18.69
C GLN A 134 -9.14 -11.59 19.02
N LEU A 135 -9.95 -12.04 18.05
CA LEU A 135 -10.84 -13.19 18.22
C LEU A 135 -10.06 -14.47 18.54
N LEU A 136 -8.99 -14.73 17.81
CA LEU A 136 -8.14 -15.90 18.02
C LEU A 136 -7.46 -15.86 19.40
N ALA A 137 -7.00 -14.68 19.82
CA ALA A 137 -6.43 -14.47 21.16
C ALA A 137 -7.46 -14.71 22.28
N ALA A 138 -8.68 -14.20 22.14
CA ALA A 138 -9.76 -14.41 23.10
C ALA A 138 -10.14 -15.89 23.22
N HIS A 139 -10.22 -16.60 22.09
CA HIS A 139 -10.48 -18.04 22.07
C HIS A 139 -9.39 -18.83 22.80
N LEU A 140 -8.10 -18.54 22.55
CA LEU A 140 -6.98 -19.18 23.25
C LEU A 140 -7.04 -18.96 24.77
N LEU A 141 -7.43 -17.76 25.22
CA LEU A 141 -7.59 -17.46 26.65
C LEU A 141 -8.73 -18.29 27.28
N SER A 142 -9.85 -18.42 26.59
CA SER A 142 -10.98 -19.25 27.01
C SER A 142 -10.57 -20.72 27.16
N LEU A 143 -9.86 -21.29 26.18
CA LEU A 143 -9.35 -22.66 26.26
C LEU A 143 -8.36 -22.83 27.41
N HIS A 144 -7.51 -21.83 27.66
CA HIS A 144 -6.57 -21.87 28.77
C HIS A 144 -7.29 -21.88 30.14
N GLN A 145 -8.35 -21.08 30.29
CA GLN A 145 -9.17 -21.06 31.51
C GLN A 145 -9.88 -22.41 31.73
N GLN A 146 -10.48 -22.98 30.69
CA GLN A 146 -11.10 -24.30 30.74
C GLN A 146 -10.11 -25.38 31.16
N ASN A 147 -8.92 -25.41 30.54
CA ASN A 147 -7.87 -26.37 30.90
C ASN A 147 -7.41 -26.21 32.35
N LYS A 148 -7.29 -24.97 32.84
CA LYS A 148 -6.95 -24.68 34.24
C LYS A 148 -8.01 -25.22 35.20
N GLU A 149 -9.29 -25.02 34.89
CA GLU A 149 -10.41 -25.53 35.69
C GLU A 149 -10.47 -27.07 35.69
N VAL A 150 -10.23 -27.70 34.54
CA VAL A 150 -10.15 -29.16 34.44
C VAL A 150 -9.02 -29.72 35.32
N LEU A 151 -7.84 -29.09 35.30
CA LEU A 151 -6.72 -29.52 36.15
C LEU A 151 -7.03 -29.34 37.64
N LEU A 152 -7.67 -28.24 38.02
CA LEU A 152 -8.07 -27.97 39.40
C LEU A 152 -9.13 -28.97 39.88
N THR A 153 -10.15 -29.25 39.06
CA THR A 153 -11.19 -30.24 39.38
C THR A 153 -10.62 -31.65 39.50
N GLN A 154 -9.83 -32.12 38.52
CA GLN A 154 -9.16 -33.42 38.60
C GLN A 154 -8.25 -33.52 39.83
N GLY A 155 -7.51 -32.46 40.17
CA GLY A 155 -6.69 -32.42 41.39
C GLY A 155 -7.52 -32.63 42.67
N THR A 156 -8.75 -32.12 42.72
CA THR A 156 -9.67 -32.34 43.85
C THR A 156 -10.31 -33.74 43.82
N THR A 157 -10.71 -34.25 42.66
CA THR A 157 -11.31 -35.59 42.53
C THR A 157 -10.28 -36.69 42.81
N TYR A 158 -9.04 -36.56 42.32
CA TYR A 158 -7.94 -37.47 42.67
C TYR A 158 -7.36 -37.21 44.07
N GLY A 159 -7.41 -35.97 44.57
CA GLY A 159 -7.08 -35.64 45.96
C GLY A 159 -7.99 -36.33 46.98
N HIS A 160 -9.24 -36.63 46.60
CA HIS A 160 -10.16 -37.44 47.40
C HIS A 160 -9.77 -38.93 47.49
N TYR A 161 -8.97 -39.44 46.54
CA TYR A 161 -8.42 -40.80 46.52
C TYR A 161 -7.01 -40.91 47.11
N ILE A 162 -6.39 -39.79 47.50
CA ILE A 162 -5.11 -39.83 48.22
C ILE A 162 -5.43 -39.85 49.71
N ASN A 163 -5.24 -41.01 50.32
CA ASN A 163 -5.41 -41.24 51.74
C ASN A 163 -4.60 -40.18 52.54
N PRO A 164 -5.22 -39.29 53.34
CA PRO A 164 -4.54 -38.15 53.98
C PRO A 164 -3.41 -38.58 54.93
N ALA A 165 -3.44 -39.83 55.41
CA ALA A 165 -2.37 -40.45 56.18
C ALA A 165 -1.06 -40.62 55.39
N VAL A 166 -1.13 -40.73 54.06
CA VAL A 166 0.03 -40.92 53.16
C VAL A 166 0.75 -39.58 52.90
N LEU A 167 0.00 -38.48 52.79
CA LEU A 167 0.54 -37.12 52.67
C LEU A 167 1.16 -36.59 53.97
N ASN A 168 0.62 -37.01 55.12
CA ASN A 168 1.17 -36.67 56.43
C ASN A 168 2.31 -37.59 56.89
N ASN A 169 2.72 -38.59 56.08
CA ASN A 169 3.82 -39.47 56.43
C ASN A 169 5.18 -38.76 56.18
N PRO A 170 5.97 -38.46 57.22
CA PRO A 170 7.21 -37.71 57.07
C PRO A 170 8.26 -38.45 56.23
N ALA A 171 8.19 -39.78 56.12
CA ALA A 171 9.13 -40.57 55.31
C ALA A 171 8.85 -40.46 53.80
N LEU A 172 7.58 -40.43 53.39
CA LEU A 172 7.19 -40.23 52.00
C LEU A 172 7.39 -38.78 51.58
N ARG A 173 7.13 -37.82 52.47
CA ARG A 173 7.47 -36.41 52.27
C ARG A 173 8.96 -36.21 52.07
N ARG A 174 9.82 -36.83 52.89
CA ARG A 174 11.28 -36.82 52.70
C ARG A 174 11.73 -37.52 51.42
N LYS A 175 11.08 -38.62 50.98
CA LYS A 175 11.36 -39.26 49.69
C LYS A 175 10.93 -38.39 48.51
N LEU A 176 9.78 -37.74 48.59
CA LEU A 176 9.30 -36.78 47.59
C LEU A 176 10.17 -35.52 47.58
N GLU A 177 10.63 -35.02 48.73
CA GLU A 177 11.59 -33.91 48.85
C GLU A 177 13.00 -34.32 48.41
N HIS A 178 13.39 -35.59 48.55
CA HIS A 178 14.64 -36.13 48.00
C HIS A 178 14.57 -36.32 46.47
N PHE A 179 13.42 -36.74 45.94
CA PHE A 179 13.15 -36.79 44.50
C PHE A 179 12.98 -35.39 43.89
N ALA A 180 12.31 -34.47 44.59
CA ALA A 180 12.22 -33.06 44.23
C ALA A 180 13.54 -32.31 44.47
N GLY A 181 14.40 -32.80 45.37
CA GLY A 181 15.77 -32.34 45.58
C GLY A 181 16.74 -32.84 44.50
N LYS A 182 16.41 -33.94 43.80
CA LYS A 182 16.99 -34.25 42.48
C LYS A 182 16.44 -33.34 41.37
N ALA A 183 15.31 -32.67 41.62
CA ALA A 183 14.77 -31.59 40.79
C ALA A 183 15.16 -30.18 41.29
N SER A 184 16.14 -30.06 42.21
CA SER A 184 16.77 -28.78 42.53
C SER A 184 18.19 -28.71 41.96
N LEU A 185 18.27 -28.57 40.64
CA LEU A 185 19.23 -27.76 39.87
C LEU A 185 19.18 -28.19 38.39
N VAL A 186 18.05 -27.92 37.75
CA VAL A 186 18.19 -27.00 36.62
C VAL A 186 17.46 -25.76 37.09
N PRO A 187 18.08 -24.57 37.09
CA PRO A 187 17.28 -23.36 37.09
C PRO A 187 16.30 -23.52 35.93
N GLY A 188 15.00 -23.71 36.21
CA GLY A 188 13.99 -23.40 35.21
C GLY A 188 14.39 -22.05 34.63
N PRO A 189 14.44 -21.90 33.30
CA PRO A 189 15.13 -20.78 32.69
C PRO A 189 14.65 -19.49 33.35
N ASP A 190 15.55 -18.87 34.13
CA ASP A 190 15.40 -17.49 34.53
C ASP A 190 14.95 -16.76 33.25
N LEU A 191 13.75 -16.20 33.24
CA LEU A 191 13.40 -15.21 32.22
C LEU A 191 14.31 -13.96 32.34
N THR A 192 15.18 -13.92 33.36
CA THR A 192 16.29 -12.99 33.56
C THR A 192 17.69 -13.56 33.24
N LYS A 193 17.84 -14.84 32.91
CA LYS A 193 19.01 -15.43 32.24
C LYS A 193 18.55 -16.26 31.04
N ARG A 194 18.05 -15.55 30.03
CA ARG A 194 18.49 -15.87 28.67
C ARG A 194 20.02 -15.78 28.69
N VAL A 195 20.69 -16.93 28.79
CA VAL A 195 21.96 -17.09 28.07
C VAL A 195 21.61 -16.69 26.65
N LEU A 196 21.92 -15.43 26.33
CA LEU A 196 22.34 -15.10 25.00
C LEU A 196 23.35 -16.19 24.69
N LEU A 197 22.96 -17.15 23.85
CA LEU A 197 23.87 -17.57 22.81
C LEU A 197 24.22 -16.25 22.11
N VAL A 198 25.20 -15.53 22.68
CA VAL A 198 26.09 -14.67 21.95
C VAL A 198 26.72 -15.67 21.02
N GLN A 199 26.03 -15.89 19.90
CA GLN A 199 26.65 -16.48 18.74
C GLN A 199 27.96 -15.70 18.62
N PRO A 200 29.13 -16.38 18.68
CA PRO A 200 30.41 -15.68 18.69
C PRO A 200 30.34 -14.62 17.60
N ALA A 201 30.69 -13.36 17.89
CA ALA A 201 30.31 -12.20 17.08
C ALA A 201 30.54 -12.40 15.56
N ALA A 202 31.49 -13.27 15.18
CA ALA A 202 31.70 -13.81 13.85
C ALA A 202 30.49 -14.53 13.20
N LYS A 203 29.77 -15.40 13.90
CA LYS A 203 28.61 -16.17 13.40
C LYS A 203 27.37 -15.28 13.23
N LEU A 204 27.18 -14.27 14.12
CA LEU A 204 26.17 -13.22 13.95
C LEU A 204 26.55 -12.24 12.81
N ARG A 205 27.84 -11.88 12.66
CA ARG A 205 28.34 -11.11 11.50
C ARG A 205 28.14 -11.87 10.20
N ARG A 206 28.40 -13.18 10.16
CA ARG A 206 28.18 -14.02 8.98
C ARG A 206 26.71 -14.10 8.61
N ARG A 207 25.80 -14.28 9.59
CA ARG A 207 24.34 -14.23 9.34
C ARG A 207 23.85 -12.85 8.92
N ARG A 208 24.36 -11.77 9.52
CA ARG A 208 24.03 -10.38 9.12
C ARG A 208 24.55 -10.05 7.73
N LYS A 209 25.79 -10.44 7.39
CA LYS A 209 26.35 -10.30 6.04
C LYS A 209 25.61 -11.17 5.03
N ALA A 210 25.22 -12.40 5.39
CA ALA A 210 24.42 -13.27 4.52
C ALA A 210 23.01 -12.73 4.29
N LYS A 211 22.33 -12.24 5.35
CA LYS A 211 21.01 -11.61 5.25
C LYS A 211 21.06 -10.28 4.49
N ALA A 212 22.12 -9.48 4.67
CA ALA A 212 22.35 -8.27 3.89
C ALA A 212 22.67 -8.57 2.42
N LYS A 213 23.46 -9.62 2.13
CA LYS A 213 23.74 -10.09 0.76
C LYS A 213 22.49 -10.65 0.09
N ALA A 214 21.66 -11.40 0.81
CA ALA A 214 20.36 -11.88 0.32
C ALA A 214 19.40 -10.72 0.02
N ASN A 215 19.34 -9.72 0.92
CA ASN A 215 18.47 -8.55 0.72
C ASN A 215 19.00 -7.63 -0.42
N ALA A 216 20.32 -7.50 -0.58
CA ALA A 216 20.94 -6.80 -1.70
C ALA A 216 20.71 -7.52 -3.04
N ASN A 217 20.80 -8.86 -3.06
CA ASN A 217 20.47 -9.65 -4.24
C ASN A 217 18.98 -9.56 -4.60
N ALA A 218 18.08 -9.57 -3.61
CA ALA A 218 16.64 -9.39 -3.82
C ALA A 218 16.32 -7.98 -4.36
N GLN A 219 16.97 -6.93 -3.82
CA GLN A 219 16.83 -5.57 -4.32
C GLN A 219 17.46 -5.38 -5.71
N ALA A 220 18.57 -6.08 -6.00
CA ALA A 220 19.19 -6.09 -7.34
C ALA A 220 18.29 -6.80 -8.36
N ALA A 221 17.70 -7.95 -8.00
CA ALA A 221 16.72 -8.65 -8.84
C ALA A 221 15.49 -7.77 -9.13
N LEU A 222 14.94 -7.10 -8.11
CA LEU A 222 13.86 -6.11 -8.27
C LEU A 222 14.26 -4.92 -9.14
N ARG A 223 15.52 -4.48 -9.11
CA ARG A 223 16.04 -3.41 -9.99
C ARG A 223 16.27 -3.88 -11.42
N VAL A 224 16.64 -5.15 -11.63
CA VAL A 224 16.77 -5.76 -12.96
C VAL A 224 15.39 -5.92 -13.60
N VAL A 225 14.39 -6.41 -12.85
CA VAL A 225 13.00 -6.47 -13.31
C VAL A 225 12.49 -5.06 -13.67
N LYS A 226 12.67 -4.08 -12.77
CA LYS A 226 12.28 -2.68 -13.05
C LYS A 226 13.08 -1.98 -14.16
N LYS A 227 14.26 -2.50 -14.55
CA LYS A 227 15.04 -1.99 -15.70
C LYS A 227 14.74 -2.74 -17.00
N GLY A 228 14.34 -4.01 -16.92
CA GLY A 228 13.94 -4.84 -18.06
C GLY A 228 12.59 -4.42 -18.66
N ASP A 229 11.71 -3.82 -17.85
CA ASP A 229 10.40 -3.32 -18.31
C ASP A 229 10.47 -2.03 -19.15
N VAL A 230 11.66 -1.49 -19.42
CA VAL A 230 11.83 -0.25 -20.23
C VAL A 230 12.50 -0.50 -21.59
N SER A 231 12.83 -1.74 -21.94
CA SER A 231 13.39 -2.09 -23.26
C SER A 231 12.67 -3.28 -23.92
N GLY A 232 11.33 -3.19 -24.00
CA GLY A 232 10.52 -3.98 -24.93
C GLY A 232 10.16 -3.14 -26.15
N THR A 233 11.17 -2.85 -26.97
CA THR A 233 10.99 -2.35 -28.34
C THR A 233 10.28 -3.41 -29.17
N GLN A 234 9.35 -2.93 -30.00
CA GLN A 234 8.59 -3.68 -30.98
C GLN A 234 9.49 -4.54 -31.87
N GLU A 235 9.24 -5.84 -31.93
CA GLU A 235 9.63 -6.65 -33.09
C GLU A 235 8.40 -7.36 -33.65
N LYS A 236 8.23 -7.13 -34.96
CA LYS A 236 7.16 -7.61 -35.81
C LYS A 236 7.37 -9.11 -36.04
N GLU A 237 6.41 -9.93 -35.66
CA GLU A 237 6.32 -11.29 -36.22
C GLU A 237 5.66 -11.20 -37.60
N SER A 238 6.49 -11.18 -38.63
CA SER A 238 6.14 -11.58 -39.99
C SER A 238 6.04 -13.10 -40.06
N LEU A 239 4.87 -13.60 -40.47
CA LEU A 239 4.63 -15.01 -40.82
C LEU A 239 5.56 -15.47 -41.95
N PRO A 240 6.23 -16.62 -41.85
CA PRO A 240 6.81 -17.28 -43.01
C PRO A 240 5.81 -18.28 -43.63
N GLU A 241 5.53 -18.08 -44.92
CA GLU A 241 5.08 -19.12 -45.85
C GLU A 241 6.09 -20.28 -45.86
N ALA A 242 5.62 -21.50 -45.58
CA ALA A 242 6.34 -22.72 -45.90
C ALA A 242 5.37 -23.81 -46.37
N VAL A 243 5.37 -23.96 -47.68
CA VAL A 243 4.96 -25.12 -48.47
C VAL A 243 5.66 -26.39 -47.96
N ALA A 244 4.92 -27.47 -47.68
CA ALA A 244 5.11 -28.79 -48.31
C ALA A 244 4.39 -29.95 -47.58
N LYS A 245 3.52 -30.61 -48.36
CA LYS A 245 3.40 -32.07 -48.56
C LYS A 245 2.83 -32.98 -47.45
N SER A 246 1.80 -33.68 -47.93
CA SER A 246 1.46 -35.10 -47.75
C SER A 246 0.92 -35.57 -46.42
N THR A 247 -0.35 -35.95 -46.41
CA THR A 247 -0.76 -37.35 -46.25
C THR A 247 -2.17 -37.53 -46.83
N SER A 248 -2.31 -38.58 -47.66
CA SER A 248 -3.51 -39.34 -48.08
C SER A 248 -4.89 -38.70 -47.98
#